data_AF-A0A395I7A6-F1
#
_entry.id   AF-A0A395I7A6-F1
#
_cell.length_a   1.000
_cell.length_b   1.000
_cell.length_c   1.000
_cell.angle_alpha   90.00
_cell.angle_beta   90.00
_cell.angle_gamma   90.00
#
_symmetry.space_group_name_H-M   'P 1'
#
loop_
_entity.id
_entity.type
_entity.pdbx_description
1 polymer ?
#
loop_
_entity_poly.entity_id
_entity_poly.type
_entity_poly.pdbx_seq_one_letter_code
_entity_poly.pdbx_strand_id
1 'polypeptide(L)'
;MYLETPSQQAPRKAKILMLHGTGQSAHTFQTKMRYLHDPIARAVFATSSITHEYLYPGVVEFVYLDGPIPASEIDACDESYMKPNRLPDSWLWGYGDPETSELKGLEHTWKHLAIVLNEHGPFVGVIGFSAGAAWSVILTALLEQNNKMNPHFQVKHPPMQFCIAFSAFMFEHQTYEWIYSRKIQTPVMHFIAALDTWVTERQSLKLVDQCANAQVEYFQGSHYIPRGPQIKELVTKFIRKTTGWALERDQVDPEWIDV
;
A
#
# COMPACT_ATOMS: atom_id res chain seq x y z
N MET A 1 4.45 49.64 -8.10
CA MET A 1 4.47 48.21 -8.46
C MET A 1 5.25 47.49 -7.38
N TYR A 2 4.55 46.83 -6.46
CA TYR A 2 5.18 45.95 -5.49
C TYR A 2 5.35 44.59 -6.17
N LEU A 3 6.58 44.10 -6.27
CA LEU A 3 6.87 42.74 -6.72
C LEU A 3 6.39 41.79 -5.63
N GLU A 4 5.38 40.98 -5.94
CA GLU A 4 4.96 39.88 -5.07
C GLU A 4 6.12 38.89 -4.93
N THR A 5 6.64 38.76 -3.70
CA THR A 5 7.54 37.67 -3.34
C THR A 5 6.83 36.34 -3.59
N PRO A 6 7.42 35.39 -4.35
CA PRO A 6 6.83 34.07 -4.53
C PRO A 6 6.60 33.44 -3.16
N SER A 7 5.38 32.98 -2.89
CA SER A 7 5.08 32.21 -1.69
C SER A 7 6.06 31.05 -1.59
N GLN A 8 6.85 30.99 -0.51
CA GLN A 8 7.73 29.85 -0.24
C GLN A 8 6.84 28.63 0.02
N GLN A 9 6.57 27.84 -1.02
CA GLN A 9 5.95 26.54 -0.86
C GLN A 9 6.83 25.72 0.09
N ALA A 10 6.22 25.21 1.15
CA ALA A 10 6.91 24.31 2.07
C ALA A 10 7.53 23.16 1.26
N PRO A 11 8.77 22.76 1.55
CA PRO A 11 9.46 21.76 0.74
C PRO A 11 8.65 20.45 0.76
N ARG A 12 8.35 19.92 -0.44
CA ARG A 12 7.49 18.74 -0.60
C ARG A 12 8.10 17.59 0.20
N LYS A 13 7.32 16.79 0.94
CA LYS A 13 7.81 15.59 1.64
C LYS A 13 7.41 14.34 0.86
N ALA A 14 8.29 13.36 0.76
CA ALA A 14 7.94 12.08 0.15
C ALA A 14 7.08 11.32 1.15
N LYS A 15 5.85 10.98 0.78
CA LYS A 15 4.89 10.34 1.68
C LYS A 15 4.71 8.86 1.33
N ILE A 16 4.77 7.99 2.32
CA ILE A 16 4.49 6.56 2.15
C ILE A 16 3.25 6.22 2.99
N LEU A 17 2.27 5.61 2.34
CA LEU A 17 1.04 5.16 2.98
C LEU A 17 1.26 3.81 3.67
N MET A 18 0.78 3.65 4.90
CA MET A 18 1.03 2.47 5.73
C MET A 18 -0.30 1.85 6.20
N LEU A 19 -0.62 0.63 5.75
CA LEU A 19 -1.88 -0.06 6.03
C LEU A 19 -1.69 -1.30 6.93
N HIS A 20 -2.27 -1.29 8.13
CA HIS A 20 -2.12 -2.38 9.11
C HIS A 20 -2.94 -3.64 8.74
N GLY A 21 -2.67 -4.78 9.39
CA GLY A 21 -3.47 -6.01 9.23
C GLY A 21 -4.77 -5.99 10.04
N THR A 22 -5.69 -6.90 9.75
CA THR A 22 -6.94 -7.10 10.50
C THR A 22 -6.70 -7.15 12.02
N GLY A 23 -7.53 -6.44 12.78
CA GLY A 23 -7.51 -6.50 14.24
C GLY A 23 -6.25 -5.84 14.84
N GLN A 24 -5.68 -4.88 14.12
CA GLN A 24 -4.56 -4.04 14.55
C GLN A 24 -4.95 -2.56 14.42
N SER A 25 -3.99 -1.68 14.68
CA SER A 25 -4.12 -0.24 14.58
C SER A 25 -2.91 0.37 13.88
N ALA A 26 -3.05 1.61 13.42
CA ALA A 26 -1.99 2.47 12.94
C ALA A 26 -0.81 2.50 13.92
N HIS A 27 -1.11 2.65 15.22
CA HIS A 27 -0.10 2.72 16.28
C HIS A 27 0.69 1.40 16.43
N THR A 28 -0.01 0.27 16.49
CA THR A 28 0.65 -1.05 16.59
C THR A 28 1.46 -1.37 15.34
N PHE A 29 0.96 -1.02 14.15
CA PHE A 29 1.69 -1.19 12.90
C PHE A 29 2.92 -0.29 12.80
N GLN A 30 2.82 0.96 13.27
CA GLN A 30 3.96 1.88 13.37
C GLN A 30 5.09 1.30 14.22
N THR A 31 4.75 0.70 15.36
CA THR A 31 5.72 0.04 16.25
C THR A 31 6.42 -1.13 15.54
N LYS A 32 5.67 -1.93 14.77
CA LYS A 32 6.23 -3.04 14.00
C LYS A 32 7.18 -2.57 12.90
N MET A 33 6.83 -1.47 12.21
CA MET A 33 7.54 -0.95 11.04
C MET A 33 8.67 0.03 11.35
N ARG A 34 8.78 0.55 12.58
CA ARG A 34 9.80 1.54 12.99
C ARG A 34 11.22 1.19 12.56
N TYR A 35 11.60 -0.10 12.60
CA TYR A 35 12.95 -0.55 12.26
C TYR A 35 13.30 -0.41 10.76
N LEU A 36 12.30 -0.23 9.89
CA LEU A 36 12.45 0.00 8.45
C LEU A 36 12.37 1.48 8.05
N HIS A 37 12.00 2.39 8.96
CA HIS A 37 11.87 3.81 8.66
C HIS A 37 13.14 4.42 8.06
N ASP A 38 14.27 4.35 8.76
CA ASP A 38 15.51 4.94 8.25
C ASP A 38 16.04 4.24 6.99
N PRO A 39 16.05 2.90 6.89
CA PRO A 39 16.41 2.21 5.65
C PRO A 39 15.56 2.62 4.44
N ILE A 40 14.24 2.73 4.61
CA ILE A 40 13.33 3.15 3.55
C ILE A 40 13.57 4.61 3.18
N ALA A 41 13.67 5.50 4.16
CA ALA A 41 13.91 6.92 3.92
C ALA A 41 15.19 7.14 3.11
N ARG A 42 16.29 6.49 3.50
CA ARG A 42 17.54 6.52 2.74
C ARG A 42 17.42 5.92 1.34
N ALA A 43 16.59 4.90 1.15
CA ALA A 43 16.38 4.28 -0.15
C ALA A 43 15.68 5.24 -1.12
N VAL A 44 14.63 5.93 -0.66
CA VAL A 44 13.87 6.90 -1.44
C VAL A 44 14.74 8.09 -1.88
N PHE A 45 15.63 8.59 -1.01
CA PHE A 45 16.51 9.72 -1.37
C PHE A 45 17.73 9.33 -2.20
N ALA A 46 18.26 8.11 -2.04
CA ALA A 46 19.46 7.69 -2.75
C ALA A 46 19.28 7.57 -4.28
N THR A 47 18.05 7.54 -4.77
CA THR A 47 17.73 7.55 -6.21
C THR A 47 17.64 8.93 -6.83
N SER A 48 17.98 9.98 -6.07
CA SER A 48 17.97 11.34 -6.58
C SER A 48 19.15 11.55 -7.54
N SER A 49 18.90 11.41 -8.83
CA SER A 49 19.55 12.30 -9.80
C SER A 49 19.25 13.75 -9.37
N ILE A 50 20.12 14.70 -9.75
CA ILE A 50 20.17 16.13 -9.34
C ILE A 50 18.79 16.86 -9.32
N THR A 51 17.76 16.32 -9.97
CA THR A 51 16.38 16.82 -10.01
C THR A 51 15.54 16.56 -8.73
N HIS A 52 15.83 15.52 -7.93
CA HIS A 52 15.03 15.20 -6.72
C HIS A 52 15.52 15.85 -5.43
N GLU A 53 16.78 16.32 -5.39
CA GLU A 53 17.35 17.05 -4.25
C GLU A 53 16.57 18.36 -3.96
N TYR A 54 15.92 18.92 -4.98
CA TYR A 54 15.03 20.09 -4.89
C TYR A 54 13.56 19.76 -4.60
N LEU A 55 13.10 18.53 -4.88
CA LEU A 55 11.70 18.14 -4.69
C LEU A 55 11.41 17.71 -3.24
N TYR A 56 12.38 17.12 -2.54
CA TYR A 56 12.17 16.62 -1.19
C TYR A 56 13.36 16.94 -0.27
N PRO A 57 13.17 17.63 0.87
CA PRO A 57 14.26 18.10 1.74
C PRO A 57 14.82 16.98 2.65
N GLY A 58 14.89 15.73 2.15
CA GLY A 58 15.48 14.60 2.88
C GLY A 58 14.62 13.99 3.98
N VAL A 59 13.30 14.27 4.03
CA VAL A 59 12.38 13.67 5.02
C VAL A 59 11.27 12.86 4.33
N VAL A 60 11.21 11.55 4.64
CA VAL A 60 10.07 10.69 4.29
C VAL A 60 9.06 10.73 5.43
N GLU A 61 7.82 11.03 5.10
CA GLU A 61 6.70 10.97 6.02
C GLU A 61 5.96 9.64 5.85
N PHE A 62 5.87 8.87 6.93
CA PHE A 62 5.12 7.62 6.97
C PHE A 62 3.73 7.89 7.55
N VAL A 63 2.70 7.79 6.72
CA VAL A 63 1.31 8.04 7.10
C VAL A 63 0.65 6.72 7.44
N TYR A 64 0.41 6.49 8.73
CA TYR A 64 -0.28 5.30 9.23
C TYR A 64 -1.77 5.56 9.36
N LEU A 65 -2.56 4.66 8.78
CA LEU A 65 -4.02 4.74 8.82
C LEU A 65 -4.59 3.60 9.65
N ASP A 66 -5.60 3.93 10.45
CA ASP A 66 -6.54 2.96 10.99
C ASP A 66 -7.56 2.58 9.93
N GLY A 67 -7.95 1.31 9.89
CA GLY A 67 -9.07 0.85 9.07
C GLY A 67 -10.37 1.53 9.50
N PRO A 68 -11.36 1.71 8.62
CA PRO A 68 -12.56 2.48 8.92
C PRO A 68 -13.57 1.79 9.84
N ILE A 69 -13.37 0.50 10.16
CA ILE A 69 -14.34 -0.30 10.91
C ILE A 69 -13.71 -0.72 12.24
N PRO A 70 -14.23 -0.26 13.40
CA PRO A 70 -13.81 -0.74 14.70
C PRO A 70 -14.12 -2.23 14.85
N ALA A 71 -13.13 -3.04 15.26
CA ALA A 71 -13.31 -4.48 15.44
C ALA A 71 -14.32 -4.84 16.55
N SER A 72 -14.56 -3.90 17.49
CA SER A 72 -15.57 -4.02 18.54
C SER A 72 -17.02 -3.98 18.02
N GLU A 73 -17.25 -3.41 16.84
CA GLU A 73 -18.59 -3.26 16.24
C GLU A 73 -19.05 -4.50 15.46
N ILE A 74 -18.17 -5.49 15.27
CA ILE A 74 -18.52 -6.74 14.59
C ILE A 74 -19.16 -7.72 15.58
N ASP A 75 -20.33 -8.24 15.24
CA ASP A 75 -21.05 -9.21 16.08
C ASP A 75 -20.19 -10.46 16.37
N ALA A 76 -20.23 -10.96 17.60
CA ALA A 76 -19.53 -12.19 18.03
C ALA A 76 -20.10 -13.45 17.39
N CYS A 77 -21.34 -13.39 16.89
CA CYS A 77 -22.08 -14.49 16.30
C CYS A 77 -21.81 -14.68 14.80
N ASP A 78 -21.05 -13.79 14.15
CA ASP A 78 -20.69 -13.97 12.74
C ASP A 78 -19.55 -15.01 12.63
N GLU A 79 -19.91 -16.26 12.32
CA GLU A 79 -18.98 -17.39 12.18
C GLU A 79 -18.14 -17.33 10.89
N SER A 80 -18.41 -16.38 9.98
CA SER A 80 -17.71 -16.26 8.69
C SER A 80 -16.27 -15.75 8.78
N TYR A 81 -15.75 -15.51 9.99
CA TYR A 81 -14.48 -14.84 10.20
C TYR A 81 -13.68 -15.40 11.39
N MET A 82 -12.36 -15.57 11.24
CA MET A 82 -11.50 -15.76 12.41
C MET A 82 -11.62 -14.53 13.31
N LYS A 83 -12.13 -14.72 14.53
CA LYS A 83 -12.46 -13.64 15.47
C LYS A 83 -11.26 -12.69 15.60
N PRO A 84 -11.36 -11.43 15.11
CA PRO A 84 -10.26 -10.49 15.20
C PRO A 84 -10.02 -10.21 16.68
N ASN A 85 -8.81 -9.78 17.05
CA ASN A 85 -8.60 -9.23 18.38
C ASN A 85 -9.58 -8.07 18.57
N ARG A 86 -10.53 -8.22 19.48
CA ARG A 86 -11.52 -7.20 19.84
C ARG A 86 -10.99 -6.25 20.90
N LEU A 87 -9.68 -5.98 20.83
CA LEU A 87 -9.09 -4.99 21.71
C LEU A 87 -9.70 -3.63 21.33
N PRO A 88 -9.87 -2.70 22.29
CA PRO A 88 -10.45 -1.39 22.00
C PRO A 88 -9.73 -0.60 20.91
N ASP A 89 -8.44 -0.86 20.69
CA ASP A 89 -7.61 -0.29 19.62
C ASP A 89 -7.37 -1.32 18.50
N SER A 90 -8.45 -1.77 17.85
CA SER A 90 -8.38 -2.74 16.76
C SER A 90 -9.38 -2.42 15.68
N TRP A 91 -8.89 -2.41 14.44
CA TRP A 91 -9.60 -1.91 13.28
C TRP A 91 -9.55 -2.90 12.12
N LEU A 92 -10.50 -2.77 11.21
CA LEU A 92 -10.70 -3.65 10.07
C LEU A 92 -10.83 -2.83 8.78
N TRP A 93 -10.37 -3.41 7.68
CA TRP A 93 -10.53 -2.89 6.33
C TRP A 93 -11.72 -3.50 5.58
N GLY A 94 -12.48 -4.34 6.26
CA GLY A 94 -13.51 -5.22 5.71
C GLY A 94 -13.44 -6.58 6.38
N TYR A 95 -14.51 -7.37 6.27
CA TYR A 95 -14.62 -8.68 6.91
C TYR A 95 -15.45 -9.65 6.08
N GLY A 96 -15.17 -10.94 6.22
CA GLY A 96 -15.71 -12.02 5.38
C GLY A 96 -14.59 -12.94 4.88
N ASP A 97 -14.97 -14.06 4.27
CA ASP A 97 -14.03 -14.98 3.62
C ASP A 97 -13.51 -14.36 2.31
N PRO A 98 -12.20 -14.08 2.20
CA PRO A 98 -11.65 -13.45 1.00
C PRO A 98 -11.67 -14.33 -0.25
N GLU A 99 -11.82 -15.65 -0.13
CA GLU A 99 -11.88 -16.55 -1.29
C GLU A 99 -13.31 -16.67 -1.85
N THR A 100 -14.33 -16.70 -0.98
CA THR A 100 -15.68 -17.13 -1.38
C THR A 100 -16.75 -16.07 -1.23
N SER A 101 -16.51 -15.03 -0.43
CA SER A 101 -17.57 -14.11 0.01
C SER A 101 -17.29 -12.68 -0.45
N GLU A 102 -18.36 -11.92 -0.67
CA GLU A 102 -18.26 -10.46 -0.71
C GLU A 102 -17.81 -9.95 0.66
N LEU A 103 -16.77 -9.12 0.67
CA LEU A 103 -16.30 -8.47 1.87
C LEU A 103 -17.31 -7.42 2.33
N LYS A 104 -17.80 -7.62 3.55
CA LYS A 104 -18.63 -6.64 4.24
C LYS A 104 -17.79 -5.42 4.63
N GLY A 105 -18.37 -4.24 4.50
CA GLY A 105 -17.72 -2.98 4.88
C GLY A 105 -16.74 -2.40 3.85
N LEU A 106 -16.55 -3.05 2.70
CA LEU A 106 -15.65 -2.62 1.62
C LEU A 106 -15.88 -1.17 1.18
N GLU A 107 -17.15 -0.73 1.09
CA GLU A 107 -17.53 0.63 0.71
C GLU A 107 -17.01 1.71 1.68
N HIS A 108 -16.91 1.39 2.97
CA HIS A 108 -16.32 2.31 3.95
C HIS A 108 -14.82 2.46 3.68
N THR A 109 -14.16 1.36 3.33
CA THR A 109 -12.73 1.36 2.99
C THR A 109 -12.45 2.12 1.70
N TRP A 110 -13.24 1.94 0.65
CA TRP A 110 -13.09 2.73 -0.58
C TRP A 110 -13.16 4.22 -0.31
N LYS A 111 -14.22 4.67 0.36
CA LYS A 111 -14.42 6.09 0.69
C LYS A 111 -13.31 6.62 1.57
N HIS A 112 -12.92 5.86 2.59
CA HIS A 112 -11.86 6.25 3.52
C HIS A 112 -10.51 6.44 2.81
N LEU A 113 -10.09 5.46 2.01
CA LEU A 113 -8.85 5.54 1.23
C LEU A 113 -8.92 6.67 0.19
N ALA A 114 -10.08 6.87 -0.45
CA ALA A 114 -10.25 7.95 -1.42
C ALA A 114 -10.09 9.35 -0.79
N ILE A 115 -10.67 9.56 0.39
CA ILE A 115 -10.49 10.79 1.18
C ILE A 115 -9.02 10.99 1.50
N VAL A 116 -8.34 9.97 2.05
CA VAL A 116 -6.93 10.11 2.42
C VAL A 116 -6.03 10.39 1.22
N LEU A 117 -6.25 9.73 0.08
CA LEU A 117 -5.46 9.97 -1.13
C LEU A 117 -5.64 11.39 -1.67
N ASN A 118 -6.85 11.95 -1.60
CA ASN A 118 -7.15 13.31 -2.05
C ASN A 118 -6.63 14.38 -1.08
N GLU A 119 -6.76 14.17 0.23
CA GLU A 119 -6.40 15.16 1.26
C GLU A 119 -4.92 15.11 1.63
N HIS A 120 -4.35 13.90 1.70
CA HIS A 120 -3.00 13.66 2.17
C HIS A 120 -2.05 13.13 1.09
N GLY A 121 -2.50 13.01 -0.16
CA GLY A 121 -1.63 12.68 -1.29
C GLY A 121 -0.73 13.83 -1.76
N PRO A 122 0.09 13.62 -2.79
CA PRO A 122 0.40 12.31 -3.36
C PRO A 122 1.38 11.52 -2.46
N PHE A 123 1.22 10.21 -2.47
CA PHE A 123 2.07 9.20 -1.86
C PHE A 123 2.95 8.55 -2.93
N VAL A 124 4.23 8.40 -2.63
CA VAL A 124 5.20 7.78 -3.56
C VAL A 124 5.10 6.26 -3.56
N GLY A 125 4.60 5.66 -2.48
CA GLY A 125 4.43 4.22 -2.34
C GLY A 125 3.51 3.86 -1.19
N VAL A 126 3.18 2.57 -1.12
CA VAL A 126 2.34 2.00 -0.06
C VAL A 126 2.98 0.74 0.52
N ILE A 127 2.84 0.56 1.83
CA ILE A 127 3.32 -0.63 2.55
C ILE A 127 2.21 -1.17 3.43
N GLY A 128 1.92 -2.46 3.31
CA GLY A 128 0.86 -3.09 4.07
C GLY A 128 1.24 -4.43 4.69
N PHE A 129 0.47 -4.83 5.71
CA PHE A 129 0.54 -6.15 6.34
C PHE A 129 -0.82 -6.86 6.28
N SER A 130 -0.85 -8.15 5.93
CA SER A 130 -2.05 -8.99 5.90
C SER A 130 -3.18 -8.36 5.07
N ALA A 131 -4.37 -8.15 5.62
CA ALA A 131 -5.45 -7.43 4.95
C ALA A 131 -5.03 -6.04 4.44
N GLY A 132 -4.24 -5.27 5.20
CA GLY A 132 -3.69 -4.00 4.74
C GLY A 132 -2.74 -4.16 3.54
N ALA A 133 -2.05 -5.29 3.43
CA ALA A 133 -1.21 -5.61 2.27
C ALA A 133 -2.05 -5.94 1.02
N ALA A 134 -3.14 -6.71 1.18
CA ALA A 134 -4.11 -6.94 0.10
C ALA A 134 -4.68 -5.62 -0.42
N TRP A 135 -5.12 -4.76 0.49
CA TRP A 135 -5.60 -3.41 0.18
C TRP A 135 -4.53 -2.52 -0.46
N SER A 136 -3.26 -2.65 -0.06
CA SER A 136 -2.15 -1.91 -0.67
C SER A 136 -1.99 -2.25 -2.15
N VAL A 137 -2.04 -3.54 -2.50
CA VAL A 137 -1.93 -4.01 -3.89
C VAL A 137 -3.15 -3.59 -4.71
N ILE A 138 -4.35 -3.77 -4.15
CA ILE A 138 -5.60 -3.29 -4.74
C ILE A 138 -5.52 -1.78 -5.03
N LEU A 139 -5.00 -0.99 -4.09
CA LEU A 139 -4.88 0.45 -4.24
C LEU A 139 -4.01 0.82 -5.45
N THR A 140 -2.90 0.10 -5.65
CA THR A 140 -2.04 0.32 -6.83
C THR A 140 -2.77 0.01 -8.14
N ALA A 141 -3.57 -1.06 -8.18
CA ALA A 141 -4.37 -1.40 -9.35
C ALA A 141 -5.40 -0.30 -9.69
N LEU A 142 -6.06 0.26 -8.68
CA LEU A 142 -7.07 1.31 -8.88
C LEU A 142 -6.46 2.62 -9.40
N LEU A 143 -5.31 3.01 -8.86
CA LEU A 143 -4.60 4.21 -9.27
C LEU A 143 -4.09 4.12 -10.72
N GLU A 144 -3.77 2.93 -11.23
CA GLU A 144 -3.41 2.71 -12.63
C GLU A 144 -4.60 2.82 -13.59
N GLN A 145 -5.79 2.40 -13.15
CA GLN A 145 -6.99 2.36 -13.98
C GLN A 145 -7.73 3.70 -14.03
N ASN A 146 -7.19 4.74 -13.39
CA ASN A 146 -7.75 6.09 -13.32
C ASN A 146 -9.20 6.10 -12.80
N ASN A 147 -9.53 5.21 -11.85
CA ASN A 147 -10.73 5.23 -11.01
C ASN A 147 -12.11 5.15 -11.70
N LYS A 148 -12.18 5.03 -13.02
CA LYS A 148 -13.44 5.16 -13.77
C LYS A 148 -14.47 4.08 -13.47
N MET A 149 -14.03 2.91 -12.96
CA MET A 149 -14.91 1.76 -12.74
C MET A 149 -15.49 1.66 -11.32
N ASN A 150 -15.02 2.45 -10.36
CA ASN A 150 -15.57 2.46 -9.01
C ASN A 150 -16.04 3.88 -8.62
N PRO A 151 -17.37 4.14 -8.60
CA PRO A 151 -17.90 5.47 -8.26
C PRO A 151 -17.57 5.89 -6.82
N HIS A 152 -17.28 4.95 -5.92
CA HIS A 152 -16.91 5.22 -4.53
C HIS A 152 -15.42 5.51 -4.32
N PHE A 153 -14.60 5.37 -5.37
CA PHE A 153 -13.17 5.58 -5.32
C PHE A 153 -12.72 6.56 -6.40
N GLN A 154 -13.08 7.83 -6.26
CA GLN A 154 -12.67 8.91 -7.18
C GLN A 154 -11.52 9.71 -6.58
N VAL A 155 -10.29 9.49 -7.08
CA VAL A 155 -9.09 10.17 -6.56
C VAL A 155 -8.27 10.88 -7.63
N LYS A 156 -7.66 12.01 -7.26
CA LYS A 156 -6.66 12.73 -8.06
C LYS A 156 -5.27 12.40 -7.54
N HIS A 157 -4.83 11.18 -7.81
CA HIS A 157 -3.56 10.66 -7.33
C HIS A 157 -2.87 9.87 -8.45
N PRO A 158 -1.59 10.14 -8.79
CA PRO A 158 -0.88 9.37 -9.80
C PRO A 158 -0.66 7.92 -9.36
N PRO A 159 -0.34 6.98 -10.26
CA PRO A 159 0.12 5.66 -9.86
C PRO A 159 1.28 5.74 -8.86
N MET A 160 1.26 4.89 -7.83
CA MET A 160 2.36 4.79 -6.88
C MET A 160 3.59 4.18 -7.55
N GLN A 161 4.78 4.51 -7.07
CA GLN A 161 6.03 4.00 -7.65
C GLN A 161 6.34 2.58 -7.19
N PHE A 162 5.85 2.17 -6.01
CA PHE A 162 6.05 0.83 -5.48
C PHE A 162 4.99 0.45 -4.43
N CYS A 163 4.84 -0.86 -4.24
CA CYS A 163 4.11 -1.48 -3.12
C CYS A 163 5.00 -2.51 -2.41
N ILE A 164 4.96 -2.55 -1.07
CA ILE A 164 5.56 -3.63 -0.28
C ILE A 164 4.46 -4.31 0.53
N ALA A 165 4.29 -5.60 0.32
CA ALA A 165 3.16 -6.37 0.78
C ALA A 165 3.63 -7.55 1.65
N PHE A 166 3.40 -7.49 2.96
CA PHE A 166 3.72 -8.57 3.89
C PHE A 166 2.49 -9.46 4.13
N SER A 167 2.57 -10.76 3.82
CA SER A 167 1.46 -11.72 3.97
C SER A 167 0.15 -11.28 3.28
N ALA A 168 0.25 -10.74 2.06
CA ALA A 168 -0.92 -10.33 1.28
C ALA A 168 -1.66 -11.53 0.66
N PHE A 169 -2.93 -11.34 0.33
CA PHE A 169 -3.78 -12.33 -0.34
C PHE A 169 -4.76 -11.63 -1.28
N MET A 170 -5.27 -12.38 -2.26
CA MET A 170 -6.25 -11.89 -3.23
C MET A 170 -7.66 -11.94 -2.64
N PHE A 171 -8.49 -10.94 -2.95
CA PHE A 171 -9.94 -11.07 -2.81
C PHE A 171 -10.48 -11.70 -4.10
N GLU A 172 -11.05 -12.89 -4.01
CA GLU A 172 -11.34 -13.74 -5.18
C GLU A 172 -12.81 -13.75 -5.61
N HIS A 173 -13.71 -13.18 -4.81
CA HIS A 173 -15.12 -13.12 -5.19
C HIS A 173 -15.29 -12.38 -6.53
N GLN A 174 -16.17 -12.89 -7.40
CA GLN A 174 -16.39 -12.40 -8.77
C GLN A 174 -16.61 -10.88 -8.87
N THR A 175 -17.22 -10.28 -7.84
CA THR A 175 -17.47 -8.83 -7.72
C THR A 175 -16.17 -7.99 -7.76
N TYR A 176 -15.00 -8.60 -7.52
CA TYR A 176 -13.70 -7.95 -7.52
C TYR A 176 -12.82 -8.29 -8.74
N GLU A 177 -13.28 -9.16 -9.64
CA GLU A 177 -12.50 -9.58 -10.83
C GLU A 177 -12.04 -8.39 -11.68
N TRP A 178 -12.87 -7.36 -11.78
CA TRP A 178 -12.57 -6.16 -12.56
C TRP A 178 -11.28 -5.45 -12.09
N ILE A 179 -10.94 -5.53 -10.80
CA ILE A 179 -9.72 -4.96 -10.22
C ILE A 179 -8.49 -5.60 -10.87
N TYR A 180 -8.56 -6.91 -11.14
CA TYR A 180 -7.47 -7.73 -11.66
C TYR A 180 -7.59 -8.03 -13.16
N SER A 181 -8.52 -7.37 -13.86
CA SER A 181 -8.75 -7.54 -15.30
C SER A 181 -7.51 -7.24 -16.17
N ARG A 182 -6.59 -6.43 -15.64
CA ARG A 182 -5.25 -6.18 -16.19
C ARG A 182 -4.21 -6.46 -15.11
N LYS A 183 -3.04 -6.95 -15.52
CA LYS A 183 -1.91 -7.11 -14.59
C LYS A 183 -1.50 -5.75 -14.02
N ILE A 184 -1.32 -5.73 -12.71
CA ILE A 184 -0.90 -4.55 -11.93
C ILE A 184 0.53 -4.21 -12.33
N GLN A 185 0.75 -3.01 -12.85
CA GLN A 185 2.03 -2.55 -13.41
C GLN A 185 2.97 -2.00 -12.34
N THR A 186 2.43 -1.45 -11.26
CA THR A 186 3.19 -0.95 -10.12
C THR A 186 4.04 -2.09 -9.56
N PRO A 187 5.37 -1.91 -9.42
CA PRO A 187 6.21 -2.92 -8.81
C PRO A 187 5.74 -3.30 -7.40
N VAL A 188 5.58 -4.59 -7.15
CA VAL A 188 5.13 -5.10 -5.84
C VAL A 188 6.15 -6.09 -5.28
N MET A 189 6.65 -5.81 -4.07
CA MET A 189 7.47 -6.75 -3.30
C MET A 189 6.58 -7.52 -2.33
N HIS A 190 6.46 -8.83 -2.52
CA HIS A 190 5.68 -9.72 -1.69
C HIS A 190 6.59 -10.48 -0.71
N PHE A 191 6.35 -10.30 0.58
CA PHE A 191 6.94 -11.17 1.60
C PHE A 191 5.96 -12.28 1.96
N ILE A 192 6.38 -13.53 1.77
CA ILE A 192 5.59 -14.73 2.08
C ILE A 192 6.24 -15.48 3.25
N ALA A 193 5.45 -15.72 4.29
CA ALA A 193 5.87 -16.48 5.46
C ALA A 193 5.69 -17.98 5.21
N ALA A 194 6.77 -18.77 5.34
CA ALA A 194 6.75 -20.20 5.02
C ALA A 194 5.85 -21.05 5.94
N LEU A 195 5.54 -20.55 7.14
CA LEU A 195 4.73 -21.25 8.16
C LEU A 195 3.45 -20.48 8.49
N ASP A 196 2.95 -19.68 7.55
CA ASP A 196 1.75 -18.86 7.73
C ASP A 196 0.47 -19.72 7.64
N THR A 197 -0.24 -19.82 8.76
CA THR A 197 -1.52 -20.55 8.85
C THR A 197 -2.74 -19.64 8.68
N TRP A 198 -2.54 -18.32 8.60
CA TRP A 198 -3.62 -17.33 8.43
C TRP A 198 -3.79 -16.97 6.96
N VAL A 199 -2.67 -16.78 6.27
CA VAL A 199 -2.59 -16.52 4.84
C VAL A 199 -1.66 -17.55 4.24
N THR A 200 -2.23 -18.55 3.58
CA THR A 200 -1.46 -19.62 2.97
C THR A 200 -0.63 -19.09 1.79
N GLU A 201 0.49 -19.75 1.51
CA GLU A 201 1.32 -19.46 0.32
C GLU A 201 0.48 -19.44 -0.96
N ARG A 202 -0.44 -20.40 -1.13
CA ARG A 202 -1.38 -20.46 -2.27
C ARG A 202 -2.18 -19.16 -2.42
N GLN A 203 -2.71 -18.61 -1.33
CA GLN A 203 -3.51 -17.38 -1.36
C GLN A 203 -2.64 -16.16 -1.72
N SER A 204 -1.40 -16.10 -1.22
CA SER A 204 -0.46 -15.05 -1.60
C SER A 204 -0.06 -15.14 -3.08
N LEU A 205 0.23 -16.35 -3.57
CA LEU A 205 0.68 -16.57 -4.96
C LEU A 205 -0.40 -16.19 -5.99
N LYS A 206 -1.69 -16.41 -5.69
CA LYS A 206 -2.77 -15.93 -6.57
C LYS A 206 -2.74 -14.41 -6.78
N LEU A 207 -2.40 -13.63 -5.74
CA LEU A 207 -2.25 -12.18 -5.85
C LEU A 207 -0.95 -11.80 -6.57
N VAL A 208 0.16 -12.50 -6.27
CA VAL A 208 1.44 -12.33 -6.96
C VAL A 208 1.26 -12.50 -8.47
N ASP A 209 0.49 -13.51 -8.89
CA ASP A 209 0.23 -13.79 -10.30
C ASP A 209 -0.45 -12.60 -10.98
N GLN A 210 -1.21 -11.75 -10.27
CA GLN A 210 -1.84 -10.56 -10.84
C GLN A 210 -0.90 -9.36 -11.02
N CYS A 211 0.34 -9.44 -10.54
CA CYS A 211 1.32 -8.35 -10.61
C CYS A 211 2.32 -8.60 -11.74
N ALA A 212 2.41 -7.68 -12.71
CA ALA A 212 3.35 -7.78 -13.83
C ALA A 212 4.82 -7.67 -13.37
N ASN A 213 5.06 -6.90 -12.31
CA ASN A 213 6.38 -6.58 -11.78
C ASN A 213 6.53 -7.05 -10.33
N ALA A 214 6.23 -8.34 -10.07
CA ALA A 214 6.32 -8.93 -8.74
C ALA A 214 7.77 -9.31 -8.37
N GLN A 215 8.16 -9.03 -7.13
CA GLN A 215 9.34 -9.60 -6.48
C GLN A 215 8.88 -10.38 -5.25
N VAL A 216 9.14 -11.69 -5.20
CA VAL A 216 8.72 -12.57 -4.09
C VAL A 216 9.90 -12.89 -3.20
N GLU A 217 9.75 -12.66 -1.90
CA GLU A 217 10.73 -12.99 -0.86
C GLU A 217 10.09 -13.90 0.18
N TYR A 218 10.66 -15.10 0.34
CA TYR A 218 10.24 -16.01 1.40
C TYR A 218 11.04 -15.78 2.66
N PHE A 219 10.39 -15.94 3.82
CA PHE A 219 11.10 -16.01 5.09
C PHE A 219 10.60 -17.15 5.97
N GLN A 220 11.52 -17.69 6.77
CA GLN A 220 11.21 -18.73 7.75
C GLN A 220 10.50 -18.10 8.95
N GLY A 221 9.19 -18.21 8.99
CA GLY A 221 8.35 -17.61 10.02
C GLY A 221 6.86 -17.82 9.74
N SER A 222 6.03 -17.42 10.70
CA SER A 222 4.57 -17.41 10.59
C SER A 222 4.06 -16.00 10.24
N HIS A 223 2.80 -15.69 10.55
CA HIS A 223 2.09 -14.46 10.17
C HIS A 223 2.60 -13.19 10.90
N TYR A 224 3.79 -12.70 10.55
CA TYR A 224 4.36 -11.46 11.10
C TYR A 224 5.29 -10.75 10.11
N ILE A 225 5.74 -9.54 10.45
CA ILE A 225 6.69 -8.78 9.64
C ILE A 225 8.11 -9.23 9.99
N PRO A 226 8.86 -9.87 9.07
CA PRO A 226 10.20 -10.37 9.36
C PRO A 226 11.11 -9.21 9.74
N ARG A 227 12.10 -9.46 10.60
CA ARG A 227 13.09 -8.46 11.04
C ARG A 227 14.49 -8.99 10.84
N GLY A 228 15.39 -8.15 10.34
CA GLY A 228 16.80 -8.49 10.22
C GLY A 228 17.54 -7.59 9.23
N PRO A 229 18.88 -7.64 9.20
CA PRO A 229 19.69 -6.90 8.23
C PRO A 229 19.33 -7.23 6.78
N GLN A 230 19.08 -8.51 6.47
CA GLN A 230 18.68 -8.95 5.14
C GLN A 230 17.37 -8.32 4.68
N ILE A 231 16.36 -8.20 5.56
CA ILE A 231 15.07 -7.57 5.22
C ILE A 231 15.26 -6.09 4.89
N LYS A 232 16.11 -5.38 5.66
CA LYS A 232 16.44 -3.98 5.37
C LYS A 232 17.10 -3.85 4.00
N GLU A 233 18.03 -4.73 3.68
CA GLU A 233 18.74 -4.72 2.40
C GLU A 233 17.81 -5.00 1.22
N LEU A 234 16.96 -6.02 1.31
CA LEU A 234 15.97 -6.38 0.30
C LEU A 234 15.02 -5.20 0.02
N VAL A 235 14.43 -4.63 1.07
CA VAL A 235 13.52 -3.48 0.96
C VAL A 235 14.22 -2.26 0.34
N THR A 236 15.43 -1.92 0.80
CA THR A 236 16.18 -0.78 0.27
C THR A 236 16.59 -0.99 -1.20
N LYS A 237 17.01 -2.19 -1.57
CA LYS A 237 17.36 -2.53 -2.97
C LYS A 237 16.14 -2.46 -3.88
N PHE A 238 15.00 -2.99 -3.43
CA PHE A 238 13.74 -2.94 -4.17
C PHE A 238 13.33 -1.49 -4.42
N ILE A 239 13.23 -0.65 -3.37
CA ILE A 239 12.83 0.75 -3.51
C ILE A 239 13.75 1.49 -4.48
N ARG A 240 15.08 1.31 -4.36
CA ARG A 240 16.04 1.97 -5.27
C ARG A 240 15.87 1.56 -6.74
N LYS A 241 15.52 0.29 -6.98
CA LYS A 241 15.24 -0.20 -8.33
C LYS A 241 13.99 0.45 -8.91
N THR A 242 12.94 0.61 -8.10
CA THR A 242 11.61 1.07 -8.55
C THR A 242 11.50 2.58 -8.67
N THR A 243 12.14 3.36 -7.78
CA THR A 243 12.13 4.82 -7.86
C THR A 243 13.05 5.34 -8.99
N GLY A 244 14.03 4.54 -9.45
CA GLY A 244 14.81 4.82 -10.66
C GLY A 244 14.00 4.67 -11.96
N TRP A 245 13.02 3.76 -12.00
CA TRP A 245 12.16 3.52 -13.18
C TRP A 245 11.20 4.67 -13.51
N ALA A 246 10.82 5.49 -12.53
CA ALA A 246 9.97 6.66 -12.80
C ALA A 246 10.71 7.71 -13.66
N LEU A 247 12.03 7.84 -13.49
CA LEU A 247 12.85 8.82 -14.21
C LEU A 247 13.05 8.46 -15.69
N GLU A 248 13.05 7.18 -16.07
CA GLU A 248 13.15 6.77 -17.47
C GLU A 248 11.82 6.95 -18.21
N ARG A 249 10.67 6.78 -17.54
CA ARG A 249 9.34 7.04 -18.13
C ARG A 249 9.06 8.54 -18.30
N ASP A 250 9.48 9.38 -17.36
CA ASP A 250 9.34 10.84 -17.48
C ASP A 250 10.27 11.45 -18.57
N GLN A 251 11.22 10.70 -19.11
CA GLN A 251 12.03 11.11 -20.27
C GLN A 251 11.48 10.61 -21.62
N VAL A 252 10.46 9.76 -21.60
CA VAL A 252 9.82 9.25 -22.81
C VAL A 252 8.36 9.75 -22.83
N ASP A 253 8.20 10.89 -23.50
CA ASP A 253 6.98 11.42 -24.14
C ASP A 253 6.12 12.46 -23.37
N PRO A 254 6.19 13.75 -23.76
CA PRO A 254 5.30 14.81 -23.28
C PRO A 254 3.99 15.00 -24.09
N GLU A 255 3.56 14.06 -24.93
CA GLU A 255 2.31 14.21 -25.69
C GLU A 255 1.07 13.62 -24.99
N TRP A 256 0.52 14.30 -23.98
CA TRP A 256 -0.91 14.19 -23.65
C TRP A 256 -1.46 15.49 -23.05
N ILE A 257 -1.57 16.53 -23.88
CA ILE A 257 -2.56 17.61 -23.74
C ILE A 257 -3.16 17.84 -25.13
N ASP A 258 -4.48 18.00 -25.17
CA ASP A 258 -5.39 18.19 -26.32
C ASP A 258 -5.84 16.91 -27.05
N VAL A 259 -6.97 16.33 -26.62
CA VAL A 259 -8.34 16.45 -27.22
C VAL A 259 -9.37 15.91 -26.22
#